data_AF-A0A6I3AZ70-F1
#
_entry.id   AF-A0A6I3AZ70-F1
#
_cell.length_a   1.000
_cell.length_b   1.000
_cell.length_c   1.000
_cell.angle_alpha   90.00
_cell.angle_beta   90.00
_cell.angle_gamma   90.00
#
_symmetry.space_group_name_H-M   'P 1'
#
loop_
_entity.id
_entity.type
_entity.pdbx_description
1 polymer ?
#
loop_
_entity_poly.entity_id
_entity_poly.type
_entity_poly.pdbx_seq_one_letter_code
_entity_poly.pdbx_strand_id
1 'polypeptide(L)'
;MEGRGRCGQGDVPCRFGTCGRVRAGGLLALGARCVRDPCRSRDRFLRACRRPIRAIAVGRARVRTVTARAAAARPSKKVAPTRVLERELWERGFDTVVGIDEVGRGAWAGPLVIGAAVLPRGSRVLGVRDSKMLSERARERMFDRVANWCVAWSVGSASHEECDDLGMAEAQRVATRRALAALAIQPDAAIVDGTWDFVGGSVPHVEMRVKADATCLPVAAASILAKVTRDRIMRAHAEDYPQWHFGTNKGYPCLLHRTALGGYGPSAIHRRSWVFMENYVPWPGLRTVPGTQRSLF
;
A
#
# COMPACT_ATOMS: atom_id res chain seq x y z
N MET A 1 1.57 47.98 -39.33
CA MET A 1 2.13 48.04 -37.96
C MET A 1 1.42 46.96 -37.17
N GLU A 2 1.92 45.72 -37.22
CA GLU A 2 2.83 45.13 -36.21
C GLU A 2 2.13 44.98 -34.84
N GLY A 3 2.07 43.84 -34.14
CA GLY A 3 2.61 42.51 -34.33
C GLY A 3 2.31 41.65 -33.08
N ARG A 4 2.15 40.34 -33.29
CA ARG A 4 2.55 39.17 -32.45
C ARG A 4 2.56 39.29 -30.90
N GLY A 5 1.82 38.37 -30.25
CA GLY A 5 2.44 37.24 -29.54
C GLY A 5 2.42 37.15 -27.99
N ARG A 6 1.90 35.99 -27.54
CA ARG A 6 2.37 35.08 -26.46
C ARG A 6 1.64 34.99 -25.11
N CYS A 7 1.50 33.70 -24.73
CA CYS A 7 1.08 33.08 -23.48
C CYS A 7 1.91 33.46 -22.24
N GLY A 8 1.33 33.23 -21.06
CA GLY A 8 2.10 32.95 -19.85
C GLY A 8 1.29 32.89 -18.56
N GLN A 9 1.17 31.68 -18.00
CA GLN A 9 1.14 31.38 -16.57
C GLN A 9 -0.07 31.85 -15.73
N GLY A 10 -1.08 30.98 -15.64
CA GLY A 10 -1.97 30.92 -14.47
C GLY A 10 -1.40 29.94 -13.46
N ASP A 11 -0.79 30.46 -12.39
CA ASP A 11 -0.43 29.70 -11.20
C ASP A 11 -1.70 29.25 -10.47
N VAL A 12 -1.89 27.94 -10.33
CA VAL A 12 -2.91 27.35 -9.46
C VAL A 12 -2.25 27.05 -8.10
N PRO A 13 -2.58 27.75 -7.01
CA PRO A 13 -1.96 27.50 -5.72
C PRO A 13 -2.57 26.26 -5.04
N CYS A 14 -1.75 25.22 -4.86
CA CYS A 14 -2.00 24.18 -3.87
C CYS A 14 -1.93 24.79 -2.46
N ARG A 15 -3.08 25.05 -1.83
CA ARG A 15 -3.17 25.44 -0.43
C ARG A 15 -3.02 24.22 0.48
N PHE A 16 -1.84 24.02 1.06
CA PHE A 16 -1.69 23.26 2.30
C PHE A 16 -1.43 24.24 3.44
N GLY A 17 -2.28 24.13 4.46
CA GLY A 17 -2.30 25.00 5.65
C GLY A 17 -1.05 24.87 6.51
N THR A 18 -0.76 25.98 7.16
CA THR A 18 0.39 26.33 8.00
C THR A 18 0.58 25.41 9.21
N CYS A 19 1.80 24.88 9.38
CA CYS A 19 2.30 24.38 10.66
C CYS A 19 2.99 25.54 11.42
N GLY A 20 2.49 25.83 12.62
CA GLY A 20 2.99 26.89 13.49
C GLY A 20 4.40 26.60 14.01
N ARG A 21 5.28 27.61 13.92
CA ARG A 21 6.60 27.64 14.55
C ARG A 21 6.46 27.63 16.07
N VAL A 22 7.19 26.75 16.75
CA VAL A 22 7.59 26.95 18.15
C VAL A 22 9.10 27.17 18.19
N ARG A 23 9.49 28.26 18.87
CA ARG A 23 10.84 28.80 18.97
C ARG A 23 11.72 27.96 19.89
N ALA A 24 13.01 27.89 19.54
CA ALA A 24 14.09 27.41 20.37
C ALA A 24 14.49 28.43 21.44
N GLY A 25 14.88 27.94 22.62
CA GLY A 25 15.48 28.67 23.74
C GLY A 25 15.22 27.87 25.01
N GLY A 26 16.15 27.56 25.89
CA GLY A 26 17.58 27.82 26.01
C GLY A 26 18.07 27.00 27.21
N LEU A 27 19.40 26.83 27.29
CA LEU A 27 20.22 26.29 28.37
C LEU A 27 19.59 26.25 29.78
N LEU A 28 19.77 25.12 30.46
CA LEU A 28 20.35 25.12 31.82
C LEU A 28 20.98 23.76 32.14
N ALA A 29 22.27 23.82 32.44
CA ALA A 29 23.15 22.73 32.80
C ALA A 29 23.05 22.43 34.30
N LEU A 30 22.98 21.14 34.66
CA LEU A 30 23.37 20.53 35.93
C LEU A 30 23.75 19.10 35.53
N GLY A 31 25.00 18.65 35.55
CA GLY A 31 25.89 18.61 36.70
C GLY A 31 26.34 17.14 36.82
N ALA A 32 27.49 16.84 36.21
CA ALA A 32 28.09 15.51 36.14
C ALA A 32 28.36 14.92 37.53
N ARG A 33 28.15 13.60 37.68
CA ARG A 33 28.98 12.75 38.54
C ARG A 33 29.26 11.42 37.84
N CYS A 34 30.40 11.38 37.15
CA CYS A 34 31.11 10.14 36.92
C CYS A 34 31.67 9.64 38.26
N VAL A 35 31.40 8.38 38.61
CA VAL A 35 32.21 7.66 39.59
C VAL A 35 32.82 6.47 38.85
N ARG A 36 34.14 6.55 38.66
CA ARG A 36 34.99 5.43 38.23
C ARG A 36 35.61 4.78 39.47
N ASP A 37 35.69 3.45 39.41
CA ASP A 37 36.69 2.55 40.00
C ASP A 37 36.67 2.31 41.54
N PRO A 38 37.20 1.16 42.05
CA PRO A 38 38.12 0.21 41.39
C PRO A 38 37.83 -1.31 41.54
N CYS A 39 38.47 -2.04 40.63
CA CYS A 39 38.81 -3.46 40.67
C CYS A 39 39.64 -3.86 41.93
N ARG A 40 39.27 -4.94 42.65
CA ARG A 40 40.15 -6.01 43.19
C ARG A 40 39.44 -6.98 44.14
N SER A 41 39.34 -8.26 43.74
CA SER A 41 39.59 -9.49 44.53
C SER A 41 38.98 -10.70 43.80
N ARG A 42 39.70 -11.36 42.90
CA ARG A 42 40.41 -12.65 43.12
C ARG A 42 39.58 -13.78 43.74
N ASP A 43 39.41 -14.82 42.92
CA ASP A 43 39.46 -16.25 43.25
C ASP A 43 38.55 -16.81 44.35
N ARG A 44 37.45 -17.45 43.93
CA ARG A 44 37.05 -18.83 44.29
C ARG A 44 35.59 -19.03 43.91
N PHE A 45 35.30 -19.77 42.84
CA PHE A 45 34.20 -20.74 42.79
C PHE A 45 34.20 -21.52 41.46
N LEU A 46 35.29 -22.27 41.21
CA LEU A 46 35.31 -23.32 40.19
C LEU A 46 36.12 -24.49 40.73
N ARG A 47 35.45 -25.50 41.28
CA ARG A 47 35.89 -26.91 41.42
C ARG A 47 34.87 -27.70 42.25
N ALA A 48 34.02 -28.47 41.58
CA ALA A 48 33.53 -29.76 42.09
C ALA A 48 32.87 -30.55 40.94
N CYS A 49 33.05 -31.87 40.98
CA CYS A 49 32.41 -32.88 40.13
C CYS A 49 33.00 -33.11 38.72
N ARG A 50 34.24 -33.60 38.70
CA ARG A 50 34.72 -34.51 37.64
C ARG A 50 34.15 -35.92 37.91
N ARG A 51 33.17 -36.36 37.11
CA ARG A 51 32.92 -37.78 36.84
C ARG A 51 33.03 -37.99 35.33
N PRO A 52 33.73 -39.03 34.85
CA PRO A 52 33.86 -39.26 33.43
C PRO A 52 32.52 -39.72 32.85
N ILE A 53 31.93 -38.91 31.98
CA ILE A 53 30.80 -39.32 31.14
C ILE A 53 31.38 -40.30 30.11
N ARG A 54 30.88 -41.54 30.12
CA ARG A 54 31.19 -42.55 29.10
C ARG A 54 30.86 -41.97 27.73
N ALA A 55 31.85 -41.97 26.84
CA ALA A 55 31.68 -41.58 25.46
C ALA A 55 30.64 -42.49 24.79
N ILE A 56 29.46 -41.94 24.50
CA ILE A 56 28.52 -42.55 23.57
C ILE A 56 29.09 -42.28 22.18
N ALA A 57 29.40 -43.35 21.44
CA ALA A 57 29.82 -43.26 20.05
C ALA A 57 28.68 -42.69 19.21
N VAL A 58 28.72 -41.38 18.94
CA VAL A 58 27.86 -40.76 17.93
C VAL A 58 28.42 -41.15 16.57
N GLY A 59 27.75 -42.10 15.91
CA GLY A 59 28.04 -42.47 14.54
C GLY A 59 28.07 -41.21 13.66
N ARG A 60 29.08 -41.10 12.80
CA ARG A 60 29.17 -40.03 11.80
C ARG A 60 28.00 -40.14 10.83
N ALA A 61 26.88 -39.50 11.15
CA ALA A 61 25.84 -39.24 10.18
C ALA A 61 26.41 -38.29 9.12
N ARG A 62 26.56 -38.78 7.89
CA ARG A 62 26.87 -37.93 6.73
C ARG A 62 25.74 -36.91 6.60
N VAL A 63 26.00 -35.66 6.95
CA VAL A 63 25.13 -34.54 6.60
C VAL A 63 25.17 -34.42 5.07
N ARG A 64 24.16 -34.97 4.39
CA ARG A 64 23.88 -34.64 3.00
C ARG A 64 23.40 -33.19 2.97
N THR A 65 24.28 -32.28 2.60
CA THR A 65 23.90 -30.93 2.16
C THR A 65 23.02 -31.08 0.92
N VAL A 66 21.70 -31.07 1.12
CA VAL A 66 20.75 -30.86 0.03
C VAL A 66 20.84 -29.40 -0.33
N THR A 67 21.75 -29.06 -1.25
CA THR A 67 21.70 -27.78 -1.94
C THR A 67 20.47 -27.80 -2.83
N ALA A 68 19.36 -27.30 -2.30
CA ALA A 68 18.19 -26.97 -3.10
C ALA A 68 18.62 -25.88 -4.08
N ARG A 69 19.02 -26.28 -5.30
CA ARG A 69 19.05 -25.38 -6.45
C ARG A 69 17.62 -24.88 -6.61
N ALA A 70 17.37 -23.66 -6.16
CA ALA A 70 16.18 -22.93 -6.57
C ALA A 70 16.21 -22.89 -8.10
N ALA A 71 15.38 -23.72 -8.73
CA ALA A 71 15.12 -23.61 -10.14
C ALA A 71 14.54 -22.20 -10.34
N ALA A 72 15.35 -21.29 -10.86
CA ALA A 72 14.88 -19.99 -11.28
C ALA A 72 13.78 -20.24 -12.31
N ALA A 73 12.53 -20.05 -11.88
CA ALA A 73 11.39 -20.13 -12.77
C ALA A 73 11.65 -19.18 -13.93
N ARG A 74 11.68 -19.70 -15.16
CA ARG A 74 11.73 -18.86 -16.36
C ARG A 74 10.56 -17.88 -16.24
N PRO A 75 10.78 -16.56 -16.32
CA PRO A 75 9.68 -15.62 -16.23
C PRO A 75 8.70 -15.98 -17.35
N SER A 76 7.47 -16.34 -16.99
CA SER A 76 6.41 -16.50 -17.97
C SER A 76 6.34 -15.18 -18.74
N LYS A 77 6.32 -15.24 -20.07
CA LYS A 77 6.13 -14.06 -20.92
C LYS A 77 4.76 -13.48 -20.59
N LYS A 78 4.65 -12.65 -19.56
CA LYS A 78 3.42 -11.97 -19.20
C LYS A 78 3.12 -10.97 -20.30
N VAL A 79 1.96 -11.16 -20.93
CA VAL A 79 1.44 -10.30 -21.98
C VAL A 79 1.31 -8.90 -21.40
N ALA A 80 1.88 -7.93 -22.10
CA ALA A 80 1.81 -6.54 -21.69
C ALA A 80 0.37 -6.01 -21.78
N PRO A 81 -0.07 -5.10 -20.87
CA PRO A 81 -1.36 -4.46 -20.98
C PRO A 81 -1.52 -3.75 -22.33
N THR A 82 -2.71 -3.92 -22.89
CA THR A 82 -3.09 -3.46 -24.22
C THR A 82 -4.20 -2.42 -24.13
N ARG A 83 -4.56 -1.84 -25.28
CA ARG A 83 -5.71 -0.93 -25.44
C ARG A 83 -6.86 -1.59 -26.19
N VAL A 84 -6.97 -2.92 -26.12
CA VAL A 84 -8.02 -3.64 -26.87
C VAL A 84 -9.40 -3.24 -26.35
N LEU A 85 -9.65 -3.43 -25.05
CA LEU A 85 -10.92 -3.05 -24.39
C LEU A 85 -11.24 -1.55 -24.52
N GLU A 86 -10.23 -0.70 -24.35
CA GLU A 86 -10.38 0.74 -24.48
C GLU A 86 -10.84 1.14 -25.90
N ARG A 87 -10.29 0.50 -26.94
CA ARG A 87 -10.69 0.73 -28.34
C ARG A 87 -12.06 0.17 -28.67
N GLU A 88 -12.40 -1.01 -28.16
CA GLU A 88 -13.74 -1.60 -28.33
C GLU A 88 -14.82 -0.66 -27.76
N LEU A 89 -14.54 -0.01 -26.62
CA LEU A 89 -15.46 0.98 -26.05
C LEU A 89 -15.56 2.26 -26.90
N TRP A 90 -14.45 2.75 -27.46
CA TRP A 90 -14.49 3.87 -28.40
C TRP A 90 -15.29 3.55 -29.66
N GLU A 91 -15.13 2.34 -30.22
CA GLU A 91 -15.88 1.88 -31.40
C GLU A 91 -17.38 1.73 -31.11
N ARG A 92 -17.75 1.48 -29.86
CA ARG A 92 -19.14 1.47 -29.37
C ARG A 92 -19.71 2.87 -29.10
N GLY A 93 -18.92 3.93 -29.31
CA GLY A 93 -19.35 5.33 -29.18
C GLY A 93 -19.12 5.95 -27.80
N PHE A 94 -18.41 5.29 -26.89
CA PHE A 94 -18.01 5.90 -25.62
C PHE A 94 -16.79 6.78 -25.82
N ASP A 95 -16.85 8.08 -25.53
CA ASP A 95 -15.75 8.97 -25.86
C ASP A 95 -14.64 8.95 -24.81
N THR A 96 -15.03 9.01 -23.54
CA THR A 96 -14.14 9.07 -22.39
C THR A 96 -14.19 7.75 -21.62
N VAL A 97 -13.10 7.00 -21.67
CA VAL A 97 -12.96 5.71 -20.98
C VAL A 97 -11.99 5.85 -19.80
N VAL A 98 -12.46 5.54 -18.60
CA VAL A 98 -11.65 5.55 -17.37
C VAL A 98 -11.27 4.13 -16.96
N GLY A 99 -10.01 3.91 -16.62
CA GLY A 99 -9.57 2.71 -15.89
C GLY A 99 -9.66 2.94 -14.39
N ILE A 100 -10.16 1.95 -13.66
CA ILE A 100 -10.34 2.01 -12.21
C ILE A 100 -9.74 0.76 -11.57
N ASP A 101 -8.97 0.94 -10.49
CA ASP A 101 -8.40 -0.15 -9.70
C ASP A 101 -8.36 0.18 -8.20
N GLU A 102 -8.43 -0.83 -7.34
CA GLU A 102 -8.35 -0.69 -5.89
C GLU A 102 -7.05 -1.18 -5.27
N VAL A 103 -6.64 -0.51 -4.20
CA VAL A 103 -5.51 -0.93 -3.38
C VAL A 103 -5.88 -0.87 -1.90
N GLY A 104 -5.47 -1.90 -1.16
CA GLY A 104 -5.65 -1.95 0.29
C GLY A 104 -6.92 -2.64 0.75
N ARG A 105 -7.67 -3.31 -0.14
CA ARG A 105 -8.83 -4.12 0.24
C ARG A 105 -8.46 -5.13 1.32
N GLY A 106 -7.44 -5.96 1.10
CA GLY A 106 -6.99 -6.99 2.05
C GLY A 106 -6.05 -6.53 3.18
N ALA A 107 -5.86 -5.22 3.38
CA ALA A 107 -5.03 -4.71 4.47
C ALA A 107 -5.82 -4.65 5.79
N TRP A 108 -5.14 -4.87 6.91
CA TRP A 108 -5.72 -4.75 8.25
C TRP A 108 -5.66 -3.34 8.83
N ALA A 109 -4.84 -2.47 8.24
CA ALA A 109 -4.66 -1.10 8.68
C ALA A 109 -4.60 -0.11 7.51
N GLY A 110 -5.01 1.13 7.80
CA GLY A 110 -5.04 2.24 6.88
C GLY A 110 -6.20 2.21 5.87
N PRO A 111 -6.24 3.18 4.96
CA PRO A 111 -7.38 3.38 4.08
C PRO A 111 -7.44 2.33 2.95
N LEU A 112 -8.64 2.18 2.40
CA LEU A 112 -8.87 1.65 1.05
C LEU A 112 -8.69 2.81 0.06
N VAL A 113 -8.00 2.57 -1.05
CA VAL A 113 -7.70 3.61 -2.04
C VAL A 113 -8.13 3.13 -3.43
N ILE A 114 -8.80 4.00 -4.19
CA ILE A 114 -9.22 3.80 -5.57
C ILE A 114 -8.46 4.77 -6.47
N GLY A 115 -7.82 4.27 -7.52
CA GLY A 115 -7.25 5.08 -8.57
C GLY A 115 -8.20 5.14 -9.76
N ALA A 116 -8.29 6.30 -10.40
CA ALA A 116 -8.99 6.51 -11.66
C ALA A 116 -8.04 7.16 -12.67
N ALA A 117 -7.95 6.63 -13.87
CA ALA A 117 -7.05 7.12 -14.92
C ALA A 117 -7.72 7.10 -16.29
N VAL A 118 -7.70 8.25 -16.97
CA VAL A 118 -8.10 8.40 -18.37
C VAL A 118 -6.87 8.67 -19.21
N LEU A 119 -6.68 7.86 -20.25
CA LEU A 119 -5.49 7.93 -21.09
C LEU A 119 -5.76 8.64 -22.41
N PRO A 120 -4.73 9.28 -23.00
CA PRO A 120 -4.86 9.91 -24.32
C PRO A 120 -4.95 8.86 -25.43
N ARG A 121 -5.84 9.05 -26.41
CA ARG A 121 -6.13 8.08 -27.49
C ARG A 121 -4.90 7.68 -28.33
N GLY A 122 -3.95 8.58 -28.55
CA GLY A 122 -2.85 8.40 -29.50
C GLY A 122 -1.46 8.10 -28.94
N SER A 123 -1.21 8.25 -27.64
CA SER A 123 0.16 8.13 -27.08
C SER A 123 0.32 6.91 -26.17
N ARG A 124 1.56 6.46 -25.97
CA ARG A 124 1.91 5.33 -25.10
C ARG A 124 2.96 5.76 -24.09
N VAL A 125 2.86 5.26 -22.85
CA VAL A 125 3.98 5.32 -21.89
C VAL A 125 4.67 3.97 -21.79
N LEU A 126 6.00 4.01 -21.94
CA LEU A 126 6.86 2.86 -21.74
C LEU A 126 6.99 2.53 -20.23
N GLY A 127 6.76 1.27 -19.87
CA GLY A 127 7.06 0.73 -18.54
C GLY A 127 5.87 0.53 -17.60
N VAL A 128 4.67 1.04 -17.93
CA VAL A 128 3.41 0.72 -17.20
C VAL A 128 3.19 -0.80 -17.15
N ARG A 129 3.68 -1.50 -18.17
CA ARG A 129 3.51 -2.93 -18.44
C ARG A 129 4.08 -3.86 -17.36
N ASP A 130 5.03 -3.40 -16.55
CA ASP A 130 5.76 -4.25 -15.61
C ASP A 130 5.62 -3.79 -14.14
N SER A 131 4.60 -2.97 -13.85
CA SER A 131 4.44 -2.27 -12.56
C SER A 131 4.42 -3.16 -11.32
N LYS A 132 3.97 -4.41 -11.45
CA LYS A 132 3.99 -5.43 -10.39
C LYS A 132 5.38 -5.99 -10.10
N MET A 133 6.27 -5.99 -11.09
CA MET A 133 7.68 -6.40 -10.95
C MET A 133 8.62 -5.23 -10.66
N LEU A 134 8.13 -3.99 -10.80
CA LEU A 134 8.90 -2.81 -10.43
C LEU A 134 9.18 -2.79 -8.93
N SER A 135 10.42 -2.45 -8.58
CA SER A 135 10.79 -2.06 -7.21
C SER A 135 10.00 -0.82 -6.79
N GLU A 136 9.86 -0.60 -5.48
CA GLU A 136 9.16 0.57 -4.93
C GLU A 136 9.69 1.89 -5.54
N ARG A 137 11.01 2.04 -5.61
CA ARG A 137 11.66 3.22 -6.22
C ARG A 137 11.35 3.37 -7.72
N ALA A 138 11.26 2.26 -8.46
CA ALA A 138 10.89 2.30 -9.87
C ALA A 138 9.40 2.63 -10.04
N ARG A 139 8.53 2.18 -9.13
CA ARG A 139 7.10 2.49 -9.12
C ARG A 139 6.84 3.95 -8.77
N GLU A 140 7.58 4.53 -7.83
CA GLU A 140 7.55 5.97 -7.51
C GLU A 140 7.89 6.82 -8.75
N ARG A 141 8.96 6.48 -9.49
CA ARG A 141 9.27 7.17 -10.76
C ARG A 141 8.20 6.95 -11.84
N MET A 142 7.52 5.81 -11.80
CA MET A 142 6.44 5.53 -12.74
C MET A 142 5.19 6.37 -12.43
N PHE A 143 4.94 6.70 -11.17
CA PHE A 143 3.82 7.54 -10.76
C PHE A 143 3.82 8.87 -11.52
N ASP A 144 4.91 9.64 -11.45
CA ASP A 144 4.97 10.95 -12.11
C ASP A 144 4.85 10.83 -13.63
N ARG A 145 5.43 9.79 -14.21
CA ARG A 145 5.34 9.53 -15.66
C ARG A 145 3.91 9.17 -16.10
N VAL A 146 3.20 8.38 -15.30
CA VAL A 146 1.81 8.01 -15.56
C VAL A 146 0.89 9.20 -15.33
N ALA A 147 1.05 9.91 -14.21
CA ALA A 147 0.27 11.09 -13.87
C ALA A 147 0.36 12.18 -14.95
N ASN A 148 1.57 12.47 -15.45
CA ASN A 148 1.77 13.46 -16.52
C ASN A 148 1.30 13.00 -17.90
N TRP A 149 1.09 11.68 -18.08
CA TRP A 149 0.62 11.13 -19.34
C TRP A 149 -0.90 11.00 -19.41
N CYS A 150 -1.55 10.78 -18.29
CA CYS A 150 -3.01 10.72 -18.23
C CYS A 150 -3.61 12.05 -18.68
N VAL A 151 -4.70 12.00 -19.43
CA VAL A 151 -5.51 13.19 -19.76
C VAL A 151 -6.12 13.74 -18.48
N ALA A 152 -6.64 12.85 -17.65
CA ALA A 152 -7.07 13.13 -16.30
C ALA A 152 -6.82 11.90 -15.44
N TRP A 153 -6.54 12.14 -14.16
CA TRP A 153 -6.46 11.08 -13.17
C TRP A 153 -6.83 11.64 -11.81
N SER A 154 -7.21 10.75 -10.90
CA SER A 154 -7.56 11.11 -9.54
C SER A 154 -7.42 9.89 -8.64
N VAL A 155 -7.46 10.14 -7.34
CA VAL A 155 -7.47 9.11 -6.31
C VAL A 155 -8.57 9.43 -5.31
N GLY A 156 -9.37 8.43 -4.98
CA GLY A 156 -10.34 8.47 -3.90
C GLY A 156 -9.96 7.49 -2.80
N SER A 157 -10.41 7.73 -1.58
CA SER A 157 -10.14 6.82 -0.47
C SER A 157 -11.31 6.71 0.48
N ALA A 158 -11.36 5.59 1.20
CA ALA A 158 -12.20 5.40 2.38
C ALA A 158 -11.30 5.09 3.57
N SER A 159 -11.55 5.74 4.71
CA SER A 159 -10.77 5.56 5.94
C SER A 159 -10.95 4.15 6.51
N HIS A 160 -10.12 3.78 7.49
CA HIS A 160 -10.31 2.53 8.21
C HIS A 160 -11.62 2.51 9.01
N GLU A 161 -12.07 3.67 9.52
CA GLU A 161 -13.34 3.84 10.22
C GLU A 161 -14.50 3.62 9.26
N GLU A 162 -14.47 4.25 8.08
CA GLU A 162 -15.49 4.03 7.06
C GLU A 162 -15.53 2.57 6.60
N CYS A 163 -14.37 1.90 6.52
CA CYS A 163 -14.30 0.48 6.21
C CYS A 163 -14.95 -0.39 7.30
N ASP A 164 -14.82 0.00 8.57
CA ASP A 164 -15.44 -0.71 9.70
C ASP A 164 -16.94 -0.42 9.79
N ASP A 165 -17.35 0.83 9.60
CA ASP A 165 -18.72 1.31 9.79
C ASP A 165 -19.64 0.92 8.63
N LEU A 166 -19.16 1.03 7.39
CA LEU A 166 -19.95 0.78 6.17
C LEU A 166 -19.80 -0.65 5.64
N GLY A 167 -18.75 -1.34 6.08
CA GLY A 167 -18.26 -2.55 5.43
C GLY A 167 -17.53 -2.26 4.11
N MET A 168 -16.71 -3.21 3.67
CA MET A 168 -15.77 -3.04 2.56
C MET A 168 -16.47 -2.76 1.22
N ALA A 169 -17.62 -3.38 0.97
CA ALA A 169 -18.35 -3.19 -0.29
C ALA A 169 -18.78 -1.73 -0.45
N GLU A 170 -19.39 -1.14 0.57
CA GLU A 170 -19.84 0.26 0.49
C GLU A 170 -18.68 1.24 0.65
N ALA A 171 -17.67 0.93 1.46
CA ALA A 171 -16.43 1.72 1.51
C ALA A 171 -15.74 1.81 0.13
N GLN A 172 -15.75 0.73 -0.66
CA GLN A 172 -15.24 0.73 -2.02
C GLN A 172 -16.05 1.64 -2.93
N ARG A 173 -17.38 1.64 -2.82
CA ARG A 173 -18.24 2.56 -3.59
C ARG A 173 -18.02 4.01 -3.19
N VAL A 174 -17.90 4.31 -1.89
CA VAL A 174 -17.58 5.66 -1.39
C VAL A 174 -16.23 6.14 -1.94
N ALA A 175 -15.18 5.34 -1.83
CA ALA A 175 -13.86 5.68 -2.36
C ALA A 175 -13.89 5.90 -3.88
N THR A 176 -14.70 5.12 -4.59
CA THR A 176 -14.88 5.25 -6.04
C THR A 176 -15.61 6.53 -6.43
N ARG A 177 -16.72 6.85 -5.75
CA ARG A 177 -17.43 8.12 -5.94
C ARG A 177 -16.50 9.31 -5.70
N ARG A 178 -15.64 9.24 -4.68
CA ARG A 178 -14.63 10.28 -4.41
C ARG A 178 -13.58 10.38 -5.51
N ALA A 179 -13.09 9.24 -6.03
CA ALA A 179 -12.15 9.24 -7.14
C ALA A 179 -12.78 9.89 -8.38
N LEU A 180 -13.97 9.46 -8.77
CA LEU A 180 -14.68 9.99 -9.93
C LEU A 180 -15.05 11.48 -9.77
N ALA A 181 -15.51 11.89 -8.59
CA ALA A 181 -15.82 13.30 -8.32
C ALA A 181 -14.59 14.21 -8.36
N ALA A 182 -13.40 13.69 -8.02
CA ALA A 182 -12.14 14.41 -8.11
C ALA A 182 -11.52 14.36 -9.53
N LEU A 183 -12.09 13.58 -10.44
CA LEU A 183 -11.64 13.52 -11.83
C LEU A 183 -12.15 14.77 -12.56
N ALA A 184 -11.25 15.52 -13.19
CA ALA A 184 -11.60 16.77 -13.87
C ALA A 184 -12.50 16.60 -15.10
N ILE A 185 -12.72 15.35 -15.52
CA ILE A 185 -13.56 14.98 -16.66
C ILE A 185 -14.55 13.91 -16.24
N GLN A 186 -15.77 14.00 -16.77
CA GLN A 186 -16.79 12.98 -16.55
C GLN A 186 -16.62 11.84 -17.57
N PRO A 187 -16.38 10.60 -17.14
CA PRO A 187 -16.22 9.47 -18.05
C PRO A 187 -17.57 8.93 -18.53
N ASP A 188 -17.60 8.40 -19.74
CA ASP A 188 -18.77 7.74 -20.35
C ASP A 188 -18.77 6.23 -20.09
N ALA A 189 -17.57 5.65 -19.96
CA ALA A 189 -17.39 4.25 -19.65
C ALA A 189 -16.24 4.04 -18.66
N ALA A 190 -16.38 3.03 -17.80
CA ALA A 190 -15.35 2.60 -16.87
C ALA A 190 -14.91 1.16 -17.16
N ILE A 191 -13.62 0.90 -17.06
CA ILE A 191 -13.05 -0.45 -17.05
C ILE A 191 -12.54 -0.73 -15.64
N VAL A 192 -12.99 -1.84 -15.05
CA VAL A 192 -12.72 -2.18 -13.64
C VAL A 192 -12.06 -3.55 -13.55
N ASP A 193 -11.07 -3.68 -12.66
CA ASP A 193 -10.48 -4.98 -12.34
C ASP A 193 -11.40 -5.79 -11.42
N GLY A 194 -11.62 -7.06 -11.77
CA GLY A 194 -12.34 -8.04 -10.96
C GLY A 194 -13.73 -8.40 -11.49
N THR A 195 -14.55 -8.95 -10.59
CA THR A 195 -15.89 -9.48 -10.88
C THR A 195 -16.99 -8.74 -10.13
N TRP A 196 -16.62 -7.69 -9.39
CA TRP A 196 -17.51 -6.98 -8.49
C TRP A 196 -17.71 -5.56 -9.00
N ASP A 197 -18.97 -5.16 -9.16
CA ASP A 197 -19.31 -3.82 -9.60
C ASP A 197 -19.44 -2.88 -8.40
N PHE A 198 -18.41 -2.04 -8.23
CA PHE A 198 -18.38 -0.95 -7.26
C PHE A 198 -18.45 0.43 -7.91
N VAL A 199 -18.64 0.49 -9.23
CA VAL A 199 -18.66 1.72 -10.05
C VAL A 199 -20.07 2.02 -10.58
N GLY A 200 -20.92 0.99 -10.65
CA GLY A 200 -22.31 1.06 -11.11
C GLY A 200 -23.08 2.22 -10.49
N GLY A 201 -23.82 2.95 -11.34
CA GLY A 201 -24.55 4.15 -10.98
C GLY A 201 -23.70 5.43 -10.92
N SER A 202 -22.37 5.34 -11.01
CA SER A 202 -21.48 6.52 -11.07
C SER A 202 -21.00 6.84 -12.49
N VAL A 203 -21.08 5.88 -13.41
CA VAL A 203 -20.66 5.99 -14.82
C VAL A 203 -21.72 5.32 -15.70
N PRO A 204 -22.02 5.85 -16.91
CA PRO A 204 -23.07 5.30 -17.78
C PRO A 204 -22.84 3.84 -18.20
N HIS A 205 -21.58 3.44 -18.40
CA HIS A 205 -21.23 2.07 -18.77
C HIS A 205 -20.06 1.55 -17.93
N VAL A 206 -20.14 0.29 -17.51
CA VAL A 206 -19.09 -0.39 -16.73
C VAL A 206 -18.74 -1.71 -17.39
N GLU A 207 -17.46 -1.88 -17.71
CA GLU A 207 -16.89 -3.11 -18.26
C GLU A 207 -15.95 -3.74 -17.22
N MET A 208 -16.38 -4.86 -16.63
CA MET A 208 -15.58 -5.59 -15.64
C MET A 208 -14.73 -6.66 -16.32
N ARG A 209 -13.45 -6.74 -15.94
CA ARG A 209 -12.52 -7.77 -16.44
C ARG A 209 -11.63 -8.29 -15.33
N VAL A 210 -11.53 -9.61 -15.21
CA VAL A 210 -10.63 -10.25 -14.25
C VAL A 210 -9.18 -10.05 -14.67
N LYS A 211 -8.34 -9.54 -13.77
CA LYS A 211 -6.94 -9.16 -14.03
C LYS A 211 -6.85 -8.09 -15.12
N ALA A 212 -7.77 -7.13 -15.08
CA ALA A 212 -7.75 -5.98 -15.97
C ALA A 212 -6.46 -5.18 -15.80
N ASP A 213 -5.90 -5.11 -14.59
CA ASP A 213 -4.65 -4.40 -14.33
C ASP A 213 -3.43 -4.97 -15.09
N ALA A 214 -3.47 -6.25 -15.47
CA ALA A 214 -2.44 -6.92 -16.24
C ALA A 214 -2.68 -6.81 -17.76
N THR A 215 -3.92 -6.58 -18.19
CA THR A 215 -4.36 -6.73 -19.58
C THR A 215 -4.82 -5.43 -20.23
N CYS A 216 -5.23 -4.44 -19.41
CA CYS A 216 -5.82 -3.18 -19.82
C CYS A 216 -4.97 -2.00 -19.32
N LEU A 217 -4.56 -1.14 -20.26
CA LEU A 217 -3.61 -0.06 -19.98
C LEU A 217 -4.15 1.06 -19.06
N PRO A 218 -5.41 1.55 -19.20
CA PRO A 218 -6.01 2.47 -18.23
C PRO A 218 -6.04 1.93 -16.81
N VAL A 219 -6.43 0.65 -16.63
CA VAL A 219 -6.49 0.02 -15.30
C VAL A 219 -5.08 -0.17 -14.72
N ALA A 220 -4.11 -0.54 -15.55
CA ALA A 220 -2.71 -0.60 -15.16
C ALA A 220 -2.14 0.77 -14.72
N ALA A 221 -2.59 1.86 -15.33
CA ALA A 221 -2.23 3.22 -14.91
C ALA A 221 -2.89 3.58 -13.56
N ALA A 222 -4.19 3.30 -13.42
CA ALA A 222 -4.94 3.52 -12.18
C ALA A 222 -4.34 2.75 -10.99
N SER A 223 -3.92 1.50 -11.20
CA SER A 223 -3.29 0.66 -10.15
C SER A 223 -2.00 1.27 -9.61
N ILE A 224 -1.16 1.83 -10.49
CA ILE A 224 0.09 2.49 -10.10
C ILE A 224 -0.22 3.74 -9.27
N LEU A 225 -1.16 4.56 -9.73
CA LEU A 225 -1.55 5.79 -9.05
C LEU A 225 -2.12 5.50 -7.65
N ALA A 226 -3.03 4.53 -7.55
CA ALA A 226 -3.60 4.08 -6.28
C ALA A 226 -2.52 3.51 -5.35
N LYS A 227 -1.67 2.62 -5.86
CA LYS A 227 -0.65 1.91 -5.06
C LYS A 227 0.36 2.86 -4.47
N VAL A 228 0.92 3.75 -5.28
CA VAL A 228 1.94 4.69 -4.82
C VAL A 228 1.34 5.68 -3.83
N THR A 229 0.13 6.19 -4.10
CA THR A 229 -0.56 7.10 -3.18
C THR A 229 -0.82 6.43 -1.83
N ARG A 230 -1.34 5.20 -1.83
CA ARG A 230 -1.57 4.46 -0.58
C ARG A 230 -0.26 4.14 0.14
N ASP A 231 0.79 3.75 -0.59
CA ASP A 231 2.08 3.43 0.01
C ASP A 231 2.73 4.66 0.66
N ARG A 232 2.56 5.86 0.08
CA ARG A 232 2.96 7.13 0.68
C ARG A 232 2.22 7.39 1.99
N ILE A 233 0.90 7.22 2.03
CA ILE A 233 0.08 7.35 3.25
C ILE A 233 0.56 6.39 4.35
N MET A 234 0.78 5.12 4.00
CA MET A 234 1.23 4.13 4.99
C MET A 234 2.65 4.37 5.49
N ARG A 235 3.54 4.98 4.68
CA ARG A 235 4.87 5.40 5.14
C ARG A 235 4.79 6.58 6.09
N ALA A 236 3.94 7.56 5.82
CA ALA A 236 3.70 8.67 6.76
C ALA A 236 3.21 8.15 8.12
N HIS A 237 2.22 7.25 8.13
CA HIS A 237 1.77 6.60 9.36
C HIS A 237 2.83 5.75 10.07
N ALA A 238 3.86 5.29 9.38
CA ALA A 238 4.92 4.51 10.01
C ALA A 238 5.78 5.34 10.98
N GLU A 239 5.78 6.68 10.82
CA GLU A 239 6.45 7.60 11.73
C GLU A 239 5.73 7.64 13.09
N ASP A 240 4.40 7.69 13.07
CA ASP A 240 3.57 7.71 14.29
C ASP A 240 3.40 6.32 14.92
N TYR A 241 3.44 5.26 14.11
CA TYR A 241 3.17 3.87 14.51
C TYR A 241 4.33 2.92 14.15
N PRO A 242 5.55 3.15 14.67
CA PRO A 242 6.74 2.39 14.26
C PRO A 242 6.66 0.89 14.58
N GLN A 243 5.94 0.50 15.63
CA GLN A 243 5.86 -0.87 16.13
C GLN A 243 5.23 -1.84 15.12
N TRP A 244 4.31 -1.36 14.27
CA TRP A 244 3.58 -2.19 13.31
C TRP A 244 4.24 -2.25 11.94
N HIS A 245 5.37 -1.56 11.72
CA HIS A 245 6.16 -1.63 10.48
C HIS A 245 5.38 -1.28 9.20
N PHE A 246 4.46 -0.30 9.29
CA PHE A 246 3.62 0.11 8.15
C PHE A 246 4.41 0.60 6.94
N GLY A 247 5.63 1.11 7.16
CA GLY A 247 6.50 1.57 6.09
C GLY A 247 6.87 0.46 5.09
N THR A 248 6.93 -0.81 5.53
CA THR A 248 7.27 -1.94 4.67
C THR A 248 6.07 -2.80 4.33
N ASN A 249 5.24 -3.14 5.33
CA ASN A 249 4.10 -4.04 5.11
C ASN A 249 2.84 -3.34 4.61
N LYS A 250 2.78 -2.00 4.65
CA LYS A 250 1.65 -1.17 4.19
C LYS A 250 0.29 -1.59 4.81
N GLY A 251 0.30 -2.14 6.02
CA GLY A 251 -0.88 -2.61 6.73
C GLY A 251 -1.34 -4.03 6.37
N TYR A 252 -0.63 -4.76 5.51
CA TYR A 252 -0.96 -6.16 5.16
C TYR A 252 -0.51 -7.15 6.26
N PRO A 253 -1.13 -8.34 6.35
CA PRO A 253 -0.89 -9.30 7.44
C PRO A 253 0.42 -10.09 7.29
N CYS A 254 1.56 -9.42 7.39
CA CYS A 254 2.86 -10.09 7.45
C CYS A 254 3.15 -10.62 8.86
N LEU A 255 4.21 -11.43 9.01
CA LEU A 255 4.63 -11.96 10.31
C LEU A 255 4.88 -10.85 11.34
N LEU A 256 5.65 -9.82 10.98
CA LEU A 256 5.95 -8.69 11.87
C LEU A 256 4.70 -7.95 12.33
N HIS A 257 3.73 -7.76 11.41
CA HIS A 257 2.48 -7.09 11.74
C HIS A 257 1.63 -7.90 12.73
N ARG A 258 1.54 -9.21 12.53
CA ARG A 258 0.86 -10.14 13.45
C ARG A 258 1.52 -10.17 14.82
N THR A 259 2.85 -10.23 14.88
CA THR A 259 3.59 -10.18 16.14
C THR A 259 3.39 -8.85 16.87
N ALA A 260 3.40 -7.73 16.15
CA ALA A 260 3.14 -6.41 16.73
C ALA A 260 1.71 -6.31 17.31
N LEU A 261 0.70 -6.87 16.63
CA LEU A 261 -0.66 -6.94 17.16
C LEU A 261 -0.76 -7.75 18.46
N GLY A 262 -0.06 -8.88 18.54
CA GLY A 262 -0.01 -9.68 19.76
C GLY A 262 0.66 -8.96 20.92
N GLY A 263 1.74 -8.20 20.66
CA GLY A 263 2.51 -7.51 21.69
C GLY A 263 1.95 -6.16 22.13
N TYR A 264 1.48 -5.34 21.18
CA TYR A 264 1.08 -3.94 21.41
C TYR A 264 -0.42 -3.69 21.23
N GLY A 265 -1.17 -4.67 20.72
CA GLY A 265 -2.56 -4.48 20.30
C GLY A 265 -2.69 -3.71 18.98
N PRO A 266 -3.92 -3.38 18.55
CA PRO A 266 -4.16 -2.55 17.37
C PRO A 266 -3.85 -1.07 17.63
N SER A 267 -3.30 -0.40 16.62
CA SER A 267 -3.14 1.04 16.56
C SER A 267 -4.48 1.76 16.29
N ALA A 268 -4.44 3.09 16.22
CA ALA A 268 -5.62 3.89 15.85
C ALA A 268 -6.06 3.66 14.40
N ILE A 269 -5.15 3.23 13.52
CA ILE A 269 -5.44 3.08 12.08
C ILE A 269 -5.85 1.66 11.67
N HIS A 270 -6.01 0.75 12.62
CA HIS A 270 -6.46 -0.62 12.36
C HIS A 270 -7.96 -0.70 12.13
N ARG A 271 -8.37 -1.57 11.21
CA ARG A 271 -9.76 -1.91 10.94
C ARG A 271 -10.23 -2.96 11.94
N ARG A 272 -11.06 -2.58 12.91
CA ARG A 272 -11.43 -3.38 14.09
C ARG A 272 -12.64 -4.27 13.88
N SER A 273 -13.31 -4.17 12.73
CA SER A 273 -14.41 -5.08 12.34
C SER A 273 -13.91 -6.43 11.77
N TRP A 274 -12.59 -6.62 11.67
CA TRP A 274 -11.97 -7.72 10.94
C TRP A 274 -11.60 -8.92 11.81
N VAL A 275 -11.58 -10.10 11.19
CA VAL A 275 -11.30 -11.42 11.82
C VAL A 275 -9.95 -11.52 12.56
N PHE A 276 -9.00 -10.63 12.29
CA PHE A 276 -7.71 -10.67 13.00
C PHE A 276 -7.81 -10.24 14.46
N MET A 277 -8.84 -9.45 14.81
CA MET A 277 -9.05 -8.97 16.19
C MET A 277 -9.26 -10.15 17.14
N GLU A 278 -9.98 -11.17 16.72
CA GLU A 278 -10.21 -12.38 17.54
C GLU A 278 -8.96 -13.26 17.62
N ASN A 279 -8.18 -13.33 16.55
CA ASN A 279 -7.09 -14.32 16.41
C ASN A 279 -5.72 -13.83 16.90
N TYR A 280 -5.48 -12.52 16.88
CA TYR A 280 -4.14 -11.94 17.11
C TYR A 280 -4.09 -10.87 18.20
N VAL A 281 -5.23 -10.48 18.77
CA VAL A 281 -5.32 -9.44 19.80
C VAL A 281 -5.82 -10.10 21.10
N PRO A 282 -4.93 -10.52 22.01
CA PRO A 282 -5.31 -11.26 23.22
C PRO A 282 -5.89 -10.38 24.34
N TRP A 283 -6.34 -9.16 24.01
CA TRP A 283 -6.70 -8.12 24.98
C TRP A 283 -8.23 -8.02 25.14
N PRO A 284 -8.83 -8.60 26.20
CA PRO A 284 -10.28 -8.76 26.30
C PRO A 284 -11.06 -7.45 26.52
N GLY A 285 -10.38 -6.36 26.92
CA GLY A 285 -11.02 -5.05 27.14
C GLY A 285 -11.10 -4.16 25.90
N LEU A 286 -10.64 -4.64 24.75
CA LEU A 286 -10.55 -3.81 23.55
C LEU A 286 -11.87 -3.82 22.79
N ARG A 287 -12.44 -2.65 22.52
CA ARG A 287 -13.69 -2.51 21.77
C ARG A 287 -13.51 -3.08 20.36
N THR A 288 -14.18 -4.19 20.09
CA THR A 288 -14.38 -4.71 18.74
C THR A 288 -15.60 -4.03 18.13
N VAL A 289 -15.55 -3.71 16.85
CA VAL A 289 -16.75 -3.31 16.10
C VAL A 289 -17.38 -4.63 15.66
N PRO A 290 -18.65 -4.93 16.03
CA PRO A 290 -19.30 -6.15 15.56
C PRO A 290 -19.33 -6.14 14.04
N GLY A 291 -18.47 -6.92 13.40
CA GLY A 291 -18.42 -7.00 11.96
C GLY A 291 -19.68 -7.68 11.46
N THR A 292 -20.54 -6.96 10.73
CA THR A 292 -21.55 -7.61 9.86
C THR A 292 -20.86 -8.39 8.73
N GLN A 293 -19.59 -8.08 8.47
CA GLN A 293 -18.79 -8.66 7.40
C GLN A 293 -18.00 -9.89 7.88
N ARG A 294 -18.61 -11.07 7.75
CA ARG A 294 -18.03 -12.36 8.17
C ARG A 294 -16.92 -12.90 7.25
N SER A 295 -16.68 -12.24 6.12
CA SER A 295 -15.84 -12.78 5.05
C SER A 295 -15.21 -11.68 4.18
N LEU A 296 -14.01 -11.98 3.67
CA LEU A 296 -13.29 -11.23 2.64
C LEU A 296 -13.82 -11.50 1.21
N PHE A 297 -14.70 -12.50 1.09
CA PHE A 297 -15.22 -13.14 -0.11
C PHE A 297 -16.74 -13.15 -0.11
#